data_AF-A0A538DHV2-F1
#
_entry.id   AF-A0A538DHV2-F1
#
_cell.length_a   1.000
_cell.length_b   1.000
_cell.length_c   1.000
_cell.angle_alpha   90.00
_cell.angle_beta   90.00
_cell.angle_gamma   90.00
#
_symmetry.space_group_name_H-M   'P 1'
#
loop_
_entity.id
_entity.type
_entity.pdbx_description
1 polymer ?
#
loop_
_entity_poly.entity_id
_entity_poly.type
_entity_poly.pdbx_seq_one_letter_code
_entity_poly.pdbx_strand_id
1 'polypeptide(L)'
;MIETNTVVGTGMKIVTQRDDLAQKLGVVARAVSTRASVQILSGVLLRAEGGRLHLAATDMELSLRSSVDAQVDGEGSVVVPGRLLVDLVRLLPESEVTIEHRA
;
A
#
# COMPACT_ATOMS: atom_id res chain seq x y z
N MET A 1 13.69 -14.52 -2.33
CA MET A 1 13.20 -14.23 -3.69
C MET A 1 11.72 -13.96 -3.56
N ILE A 2 11.27 -12.75 -3.85
CA ILE A 2 9.84 -12.41 -3.72
C ILE A 2 9.24 -12.67 -5.09
N GLU A 3 8.48 -13.74 -5.21
CA GLU A 3 7.69 -14.01 -6.42
C GLU A 3 6.49 -13.06 -6.43
N THR A 4 6.59 -11.99 -7.22
CA THR A 4 5.45 -11.12 -7.54
C THR A 4 4.74 -11.67 -8.76
N ASN A 5 3.77 -12.56 -8.53
CA ASN A 5 2.78 -12.91 -9.53
C ASN A 5 1.75 -11.77 -9.57
N THR A 6 1.99 -10.76 -10.42
CA THR A 6 1.07 -9.63 -10.58
C THR A 6 -0.02 -10.03 -11.56
N VAL A 7 -1.18 -10.41 -11.05
CA VAL A 7 -2.40 -10.52 -11.86
C VAL A 7 -2.83 -9.12 -12.26
N VAL A 8 -2.84 -8.84 -13.57
CA VAL A 8 -3.37 -7.60 -14.14
C VAL A 8 -4.89 -7.71 -14.16
N GLY A 9 -5.50 -7.62 -12.97
CA GLY A 9 -6.95 -7.59 -12.79
C GLY A 9 -7.51 -6.19 -13.00
N THR A 10 -8.73 -6.12 -13.54
CA THR A 10 -9.51 -4.91 -13.76
C THR A 10 -9.80 -4.21 -12.43
N GLY A 11 -8.95 -3.25 -12.07
CA GLY A 11 -9.11 -2.29 -10.99
C GLY A 11 -9.04 -2.84 -9.57
N MET A 12 -7.93 -2.59 -8.87
CA MET A 12 -7.82 -2.85 -7.43
C MET A 12 -8.86 -1.99 -6.68
N LYS A 13 -9.69 -2.61 -5.84
CA LYS A 13 -10.64 -1.89 -4.97
C LYS A 13 -10.73 -2.52 -3.60
N ILE A 14 -10.48 -1.71 -2.56
CA ILE A 14 -10.56 -2.13 -1.16
C ILE A 14 -11.29 -1.11 -0.29
N VAL A 15 -11.84 -1.58 0.83
CA VAL A 15 -12.35 -0.76 1.94
C VAL A 15 -11.71 -1.25 3.26
N THR A 16 -11.20 -0.32 4.07
CA THR A 16 -10.53 -0.62 5.36
C THR A 16 -10.73 0.51 6.34
N GLN A 17 -10.50 0.27 7.64
CA GLN A 17 -10.49 1.33 8.64
C GLN A 17 -9.28 2.27 8.46
N ARG A 18 -9.52 3.58 8.55
CA ARG A 18 -8.50 4.61 8.40
C ARG A 18 -7.35 4.44 9.39
N ASP A 19 -7.64 4.17 10.67
CA ASP A 19 -6.62 4.13 11.72
C ASP A 19 -5.68 2.93 11.58
N ASP A 20 -6.22 1.76 11.26
CA ASP A 20 -5.42 0.56 10.99
C ASP A 20 -4.53 0.78 9.76
N LEU A 21 -5.10 1.37 8.69
CA LEU A 21 -4.35 1.71 7.49
C LEU A 21 -3.22 2.71 7.81
N ALA A 22 -3.50 3.78 8.55
CA ALA A 22 -2.52 4.78 8.94
C ALA A 22 -1.38 4.17 9.77
N GLN A 23 -1.70 3.30 10.71
CA GLN A 23 -0.73 2.61 11.55
C GLN A 23 0.18 1.70 10.70
N LYS A 24 -0.40 0.85 9.85
CA LYS A 24 0.36 -0.12 9.04
C LYS A 24 1.17 0.55 7.92
N LEU A 25 0.65 1.64 7.34
CA LEU A 25 1.39 2.50 6.41
C LEU A 25 2.57 3.18 7.10
N GLY A 26 2.37 3.73 8.32
CA GLY A 26 3.45 4.34 9.09
C GLY A 26 4.63 3.39 9.36
N VAL A 27 4.35 2.09 9.53
CA VAL A 27 5.39 1.06 9.66
C VAL A 27 6.19 0.91 8.36
N VAL A 28 5.54 0.62 7.23
CA VAL A 28 6.24 0.36 5.97
C VAL A 28 6.90 1.62 5.39
N ALA A 29 6.36 2.81 5.68
CA ALA A 29 6.91 4.09 5.25
C ALA A 29 8.36 4.31 5.73
N ARG A 30 8.79 3.63 6.80
CA ARG A 30 10.17 3.68 7.28
C ARG A 30 11.19 3.06 6.32
N ALA A 31 10.75 2.18 5.43
CA ALA A 31 11.57 1.55 4.39
C ALA A 31 11.42 2.23 3.01
N VAL A 32 10.66 3.33 2.93
CA VAL A 32 10.53 4.09 1.67
C VAL A 32 11.82 4.88 1.45
N SER A 33 12.41 4.71 0.26
CA SER A 33 13.64 5.41 -0.08
C SER A 33 13.38 6.91 -0.29
N THR A 34 14.17 7.74 0.41
CA THR A 34 13.97 9.20 0.48
C THR A 34 14.90 9.99 -0.43
N ARG A 35 15.91 9.31 -0.98
CA ARG A 35 16.94 9.84 -1.88
C ARG A 35 17.09 8.93 -3.12
N ALA A 36 16.02 8.21 -3.47
CA ALA A 36 16.10 7.09 -4.40
C ALA A 36 16.52 7.56 -5.80
N SER A 37 17.66 7.07 -6.28
CA SER A 37 17.97 7.09 -7.72
C SER A 37 16.93 6.26 -8.50
N VAL A 38 16.46 5.17 -7.90
CA VAL A 38 15.42 4.28 -8.42
C VAL A 38 14.05 4.76 -7.96
N GLN A 39 13.34 5.49 -8.82
CA GLN A 39 12.07 6.17 -8.49
C GLN A 39 10.99 5.25 -7.91
N ILE A 40 10.90 3.99 -8.35
CA ILE A 40 9.87 3.06 -7.84
C ILE A 40 10.03 2.78 -6.34
N LEU A 41 11.24 2.95 -5.77
CA LEU A 41 11.53 2.72 -4.34
C LEU A 41 11.07 3.87 -3.43
N SER A 42 10.62 5.01 -3.98
CA SER A 42 9.92 6.04 -3.21
C SER A 42 8.44 5.71 -2.98
N GLY A 43 7.98 4.57 -3.51
CA GLY A 43 6.61 4.10 -3.42
C GLY A 43 6.36 3.08 -2.30
N VAL A 44 5.09 2.84 -2.03
CA VAL A 44 4.59 1.70 -1.26
C VAL A 44 3.80 0.82 -2.23
N LEU A 45 4.11 -0.48 -2.24
CA LEU A 45 3.29 -1.49 -2.90
C LEU A 45 2.01 -1.71 -2.09
N LEU A 46 0.88 -1.56 -2.75
CA LEU A 46 -0.44 -1.96 -2.31
C LEU A 46 -0.81 -3.24 -3.08
N ARG A 47 -1.13 -4.32 -2.38
CA ARG A 47 -1.64 -5.56 -3.00
C ARG A 47 -2.88 -6.03 -2.26
N ALA A 48 -4.01 -6.04 -2.94
CA ALA A 48 -5.28 -6.51 -2.43
C ALA A 48 -5.50 -7.97 -2.84
N GLU A 49 -5.63 -8.87 -1.87
CA GLU A 49 -5.82 -10.30 -2.10
C GLU A 49 -6.35 -10.96 -0.82
N GLY A 50 -7.26 -11.94 -0.96
CA GLY A 50 -7.65 -12.81 0.17
C GLY A 50 -8.20 -12.07 1.39
N GLY A 51 -8.97 -11.00 1.20
CA GLY A 51 -9.57 -10.21 2.29
C GLY A 51 -8.57 -9.35 3.06
N ARG A 52 -7.40 -9.07 2.48
CA ARG A 52 -6.35 -8.24 3.10
C ARG A 52 -5.77 -7.27 2.09
N LEU A 53 -5.34 -6.12 2.60
CA LEU A 53 -4.43 -5.22 1.91
C LEU A 53 -3.02 -5.45 2.44
N HIS A 54 -2.15 -5.98 1.58
CA HIS A 54 -0.73 -6.13 1.84
C HIS A 54 0.02 -4.84 1.45
N LEU A 55 0.91 -4.41 2.33
CA LEU A 55 1.74 -3.21 2.17
C LEU A 55 3.21 -3.62 2.17
N ALA A 56 4.00 -3.06 1.26
CA ALA A 56 5.45 -3.26 1.27
C ALA A 56 6.23 -2.04 0.77
N ALA A 57 7.43 -1.82 1.30
CA ALA A 57 8.38 -0.83 0.81
C ALA A 57 9.83 -1.30 1.06
N THR A 58 10.77 -0.78 0.27
CA THR A 58 12.19 -1.06 0.42
C THR A 58 13.07 0.03 -0.17
N ASP A 59 14.27 0.19 0.39
CA ASP A 59 15.37 1.00 -0.16
C ASP A 59 16.57 0.17 -0.62
N MET A 60 16.38 -1.15 -0.80
CA MET A 60 17.39 -2.19 -1.11
C MET A 60 18.25 -2.64 0.08
N GLU A 61 18.25 -1.93 1.21
CA GLU A 61 18.94 -2.34 2.43
C GLU A 61 17.96 -2.83 3.50
N LEU A 62 16.85 -2.11 3.64
CA LEU A 62 15.73 -2.42 4.51
C LEU A 62 14.50 -2.76 3.65
N SER A 63 13.81 -3.84 4.01
CA SER A 63 12.51 -4.22 3.45
C SER A 63 11.51 -4.40 4.59
N LEU A 64 10.38 -3.71 4.50
CA LEU A 64 9.29 -3.85 5.47
C LEU A 64 8.01 -4.29 4.77
N ARG A 65 7.26 -5.15 5.46
CA ARG A 65 5.95 -5.65 5.03
C ARG A 65 4.97 -5.54 6.19
N SER A 66 3.74 -5.20 5.87
CA SER A 66 2.63 -5.24 6.81
C SER A 66 1.35 -5.61 6.06
N SER A 67 0.28 -5.85 6.81
CA SER A 67 -1.05 -6.00 6.22
C SER A 67 -2.10 -5.46 7.17
N VAL A 68 -3.24 -5.10 6.58
CA VAL A 68 -4.48 -4.74 7.27
C VAL A 68 -5.61 -5.58 6.69
N ASP A 69 -6.58 -5.94 7.54
CA ASP A 69 -7.79 -6.60 7.09
C ASP A 69 -8.61 -5.60 6.26
N ALA A 70 -9.12 -6.02 5.10
CA ALA A 70 -9.83 -5.13 4.21
C ALA A 70 -10.91 -5.91 3.46
N GLN A 71 -12.05 -5.27 3.21
CA GLN A 71 -12.98 -5.77 2.20
C GLN A 71 -12.32 -5.59 0.84
N VAL A 72 -12.13 -6.68 0.09
CA VAL A 72 -11.52 -6.68 -1.23
C VAL A 72 -12.60 -6.91 -2.28
N ASP A 73 -13.03 -5.84 -2.95
CA ASP A 73 -14.02 -5.89 -4.04
C ASP A 73 -13.34 -6.09 -5.41
N GLY A 74 -12.05 -5.78 -5.51
CA GLY A 74 -11.23 -5.99 -6.69
C GLY A 74 -9.79 -6.30 -6.29
N GLU A 75 -9.33 -7.50 -6.60
CA GLU A 75 -7.94 -7.89 -6.39
C GLU A 75 -6.99 -7.17 -7.36
N GLY A 76 -5.73 -7.04 -6.96
CA GLY A 76 -4.71 -6.45 -7.81
C GLY A 76 -3.60 -5.81 -7.00
N SER A 77 -2.67 -5.17 -7.71
CA SER A 77 -1.57 -4.47 -7.07
C SER A 77 -1.17 -3.21 -7.80
N VAL A 78 -0.80 -2.18 -7.04
CA VAL A 78 -0.30 -0.91 -7.55
C VAL A 78 0.79 -0.38 -6.61
N VAL A 79 1.76 0.34 -7.16
CA VAL A 79 2.72 1.09 -6.36
C VAL A 79 2.34 2.57 -6.41
N VAL A 80 2.21 3.19 -5.24
CA VAL A 80 1.84 4.61 -5.13
C VAL A 80 2.87 5.39 -4.31
N PRO A 81 2.99 6.72 -4.49
CA PRO A 81 3.94 7.53 -3.73
C PRO A 81 3.74 7.37 -2.21
N GLY A 82 4.74 6.80 -1.53
CA GLY A 82 4.57 6.27 -0.17
C GLY A 82 4.28 7.34 0.87
N ARG A 83 5.12 8.39 0.91
CA ARG A 83 4.96 9.51 1.85
C ARG A 83 3.64 10.25 1.66
N LEU A 84 3.30 10.56 0.41
CA LEU A 84 2.05 11.22 0.08
C LEU A 84 0.84 10.42 0.54
N LEU A 85 0.85 9.10 0.34
CA LEU A 85 -0.24 8.23 0.81
C LEU A 85 -0.37 8.27 2.34
N VAL A 86 0.74 8.19 3.08
CA VAL A 86 0.73 8.27 4.55
C VAL A 86 0.13 9.58 5.02
N ASP A 87 0.54 10.70 4.42
CA ASP A 87 0.05 12.03 4.78
C ASP A 87 -1.45 12.17 4.47
N LEU A 88 -1.89 11.70 3.30
CA LEU A 88 -3.30 11.73 2.91
C LEU A 88 -4.16 10.93 3.88
N VAL A 89 -3.79 9.68 4.20
CA VAL A 89 -4.57 8.83 5.11
C VAL A 89 -4.67 9.47 6.51
N ARG A 90 -3.62 10.15 6.98
CA ARG A 90 -3.64 10.89 8.25
C ARG A 90 -4.52 12.13 8.23
N LEU A 91 -4.78 12.71 7.07
CA LEU A 91 -5.67 13.87 6.94
C LEU A 91 -7.15 13.48 6.78
N LEU A 92 -7.43 12.20 6.47
CA LEU A 92 -8.81 11.71 6.39
C LEU A 92 -9.48 11.66 7.77
N PRO A 93 -10.81 11.84 7.84
CA PRO A 93 -11.61 11.57 9.04
C PRO A 93 -11.42 10.14 9.55
N GLU A 94 -11.68 9.94 10.84
CA GLU A 94 -11.67 8.63 11.49
C GLU A 94 -12.90 7.79 11.08
N SER A 95 -12.84 7.24 9.86
CA SER A 95 -13.88 6.40 9.27
C SER A 95 -13.28 5.34 8.35
N GLU A 96 -14.12 4.59 7.65
CA GLU A 96 -13.65 3.72 6.57
C GLU A 96 -13.04 4.53 5.41
N VAL A 97 -12.04 3.95 4.76
CA VAL A 97 -11.33 4.48 3.60
C VAL A 97 -11.51 3.51 2.44
N THR A 98 -11.95 4.02 1.30
CA THR A 98 -11.96 3.28 0.03
C THR A 98 -10.75 3.67 -0.81
N ILE A 99 -10.00 2.69 -1.30
CA ILE A 99 -8.94 2.88 -2.29
C ILE A 99 -9.33 2.13 -3.56
N GLU A 100 -9.38 2.84 -4.68
CA GLU A 100 -9.75 2.29 -5.99
C GLU A 100 -8.73 2.73 -7.06
N HIS A 101 -8.17 1.76 -7.79
CA HIS A 101 -7.36 2.01 -8.98
C HIS A 101 -8.24 1.83 -10.22
N ARG A 102 -8.56 2.93 -10.91
CA ARG A 102 -9.30 2.90 -12.17
C ARG A 102 -8.31 2.91 -13.34
N ALA A 103 -8.31 1.83 -14.12
CA ALA A 103 -7.57 1.72 -15.38
C ALA A 103 -8.41 2.24 -16.54
#